data_AF-A0A9E3BN90-F1
#
_entry.id   AF-A0A9E3BN90-F1
#
_cell.length_a   1.000
_cell.length_b   1.000
_cell.length_c   1.000
_cell.angle_alpha   90.00
_cell.angle_beta   90.00
_cell.angle_gamma   90.00
#
_symmetry.space_group_name_H-M   'P 1'
#
loop_
_entity.id
_entity.type
_entity.pdbx_description
1 polymer ?
#
loop_
_entity_poly.entity_id
_entity_poly.type
_entity_poly.pdbx_seq_one_letter_code
_entity_poly.pdbx_strand_id
1 'polypeptide(L)' 'PRLDAQIPTLSLPAELAMRASPRVDPSDPIFSVYGRNAWKSRLRAHPDVAAAHGYSSDTTPGETPGE' A
#
# COMPACT_ATOMS: atom_id res chain seq x y z
N PRO A 1 -6.76 -7.43 -13.56
CA PRO A 1 -6.81 -8.15 -12.25
C PRO A 1 -8.03 -7.70 -11.44
N ARG A 2 -8.52 -8.55 -10.53
CA ARG A 2 -9.61 -8.19 -9.60
C ARG A 2 -9.09 -7.24 -8.51
N LEU A 3 -9.81 -6.16 -8.24
CA LEU A 3 -9.38 -5.13 -7.27
C LEU A 3 -9.48 -5.60 -5.81
N ASP A 4 -10.40 -6.51 -5.53
CA ASP A 4 -10.62 -7.14 -4.22
C ASP A 4 -9.70 -8.34 -3.96
N ALA A 5 -8.83 -8.70 -4.91
CA ALA A 5 -7.94 -9.85 -4.77
C ALA A 5 -6.98 -9.70 -3.59
N GLN A 6 -6.86 -10.76 -2.80
CA GLN A 6 -5.86 -10.89 -1.74
C GLN A 6 -4.52 -11.33 -2.34
N ILE A 7 -3.45 -10.64 -1.95
CA ILE A 7 -2.07 -10.98 -2.25
C ILE A 7 -1.61 -11.96 -1.16
N PRO A 8 -1.24 -13.20 -1.52
CA PRO A 8 -0.80 -14.18 -0.54
C PRO A 8 0.54 -13.77 0.07
N THR A 9 0.66 -13.93 1.38
CA THR A 9 1.94 -13.84 2.08
C THR A 9 2.70 -15.15 1.88
N LEU A 10 3.95 -15.04 1.43
CA LEU A 10 4.83 -16.20 1.27
C LEU A 10 5.75 -16.30 2.48
N SER A 11 5.92 -17.51 3.00
CA SER A 11 6.96 -17.76 4.00
C SER A 11 8.33 -17.69 3.33
N LEU A 12 9.24 -16.98 3.98
CA LEU A 12 10.62 -16.89 3.52
C LEU A 12 11.41 -18.10 4.07
N PRO A 13 12.09 -18.89 3.23
CA PRO A 13 12.97 -19.96 3.68
C PRO A 13 14.01 -19.48 4.70
N ALA A 14 14.39 -20.32 5.66
CA ALA A 14 15.18 -19.93 6.81
C ALA A 14 16.53 -19.31 6.42
N GLU A 15 17.21 -19.86 5.42
CA GLU A 15 18.49 -19.39 4.91
C GLU A 15 18.43 -17.99 4.29
N LEU A 16 17.27 -17.60 3.76
CA LEU A 16 16.99 -16.27 3.23
C LEU A 16 16.49 -15.32 4.33
N ALA A 17 15.68 -15.83 5.26
CA ALA A 17 15.18 -15.07 6.40
C ALA A 17 16.32 -14.54 7.29
N MET A 18 17.39 -15.32 7.49
CA MET A 18 18.59 -14.88 8.21
C MET A 18 19.30 -13.67 7.55
N ARG A 19 19.10 -13.47 6.24
CA ARG A 19 19.70 -12.36 5.48
C ARG A 19 18.73 -11.20 5.27
N ALA A 20 17.46 -11.39 5.62
CA ALA A 20 16.44 -10.40 5.42
C ALA A 20 16.53 -9.33 6.52
N SER A 21 16.52 -8.06 6.11
CA SER A 21 16.26 -6.95 6.99
C SER A 21 14.95 -6.29 6.54
N PRO A 22 13.85 -6.41 7.31
CA PRO A 22 12.59 -5.78 6.96
C PRO A 22 12.77 -4.26 6.94
N ARG A 23 12.65 -3.64 5.76
CA ARG A 23 12.58 -2.19 5.62
C ARG A 23 11.11 -1.80 5.55
N VAL A 24 10.56 -1.32 6.66
CA VAL A 24 9.22 -0.75 6.71
C VAL A 24 9.34 0.76 6.55
N ASP A 25 8.77 1.30 5.49
CA ASP A 25 8.60 2.74 5.32
C ASP A 25 7.17 3.11 5.76
N PRO A 26 7.00 3.87 6.85
CA PRO A 26 5.68 4.31 7.31
C PRO A 26 4.92 5.13 6.26
N SER A 27 5.63 5.80 5.35
CA SER A 27 5.05 6.60 4.27
C SER A 27 4.67 5.80 3.03
N ASP A 28 5.09 4.53 2.93
CA ASP A 28 4.78 3.64 1.80
C ASP A 28 4.32 2.23 2.23
N PRO A 29 3.17 2.10 2.93
CA PRO A 29 2.68 0.82 3.39
C PRO A 29 2.24 -0.08 2.22
N ILE A 30 2.70 -1.33 2.20
CA ILE A 30 2.21 -2.36 1.26
C ILE A 30 0.97 -3.05 1.87
N PHE A 31 -0.12 -3.12 1.11
CA PHE A 31 -1.38 -3.73 1.57
C PHE A 31 -1.52 -5.18 1.08
N SER A 32 -2.31 -6.00 1.79
CA SER A 32 -2.66 -7.35 1.33
C SER A 32 -3.69 -7.36 0.20
N VAL A 33 -4.41 -6.26 -0.06
CA VAL A 33 -5.41 -6.19 -1.12
C VAL A 33 -4.83 -5.49 -2.35
N TYR A 34 -4.92 -6.15 -3.52
CA TYR A 34 -4.35 -5.65 -4.77
C TYR A 34 -4.82 -4.23 -5.11
N GLY A 35 -6.13 -3.96 -5.04
CA GLY A 35 -6.71 -2.68 -5.40
C GLY A 35 -6.18 -1.50 -4.58
N ARG A 36 -5.85 -1.72 -3.30
CA ARG A 36 -5.29 -0.67 -2.43
C ARG A 36 -3.88 -0.26 -2.88
N ASN A 37 -3.05 -1.22 -3.25
CA ASN A 37 -1.71 -0.93 -3.78
C ASN A 37 -1.79 -0.25 -5.16
N ALA A 38 -2.67 -0.74 -6.03
CA ALA A 38 -2.90 -0.14 -7.34
C ALA A 38 -3.39 1.31 -7.22
N TRP A 39 -4.30 1.58 -6.27
CA TRP A 39 -4.79 2.92 -5.98
C TRP A 39 -3.69 3.84 -5.44
N LYS A 40 -2.98 3.41 -4.39
CA LYS A 40 -1.82 4.14 -3.83
C LYS A 40 -0.81 4.52 -4.92
N SER A 41 -0.47 3.58 -5.81
CA SER A 41 0.47 3.83 -6.91
C SER A 41 -0.04 4.88 -7.90
N ARG A 42 -1.34 4.91 -8.22
CA ARG A 42 -1.93 5.89 -9.13
C ARG A 42 -1.94 7.28 -8.53
N LEU A 43 -2.31 7.41 -7.26
CA LEU A 43 -2.27 8.68 -6.53
C LEU A 43 -0.85 9.27 -6.49
N ARG A 44 0.16 8.44 -6.25
CA ARG A 44 1.56 8.88 -6.27
C ARG A 44 2.04 9.28 -7.66
N ALA A 45 1.66 8.54 -8.69
CA ALA A 45 2.12 8.78 -10.05
C ALA A 45 1.51 10.04 -10.69
N HIS A 46 0.31 10.42 -10.28
CA HIS A 46 -0.46 11.54 -10.84
C HIS A 46 -1.04 12.42 -9.73
N PRO A 47 -0.20 13.15 -8.96
CA PRO A 47 -0.65 13.94 -7.82
C PRO A 47 -1.54 15.12 -8.23
N ASP A 48 -1.34 15.67 -9.43
CA ASP A 48 -2.16 16.72 -10.03
C ASP A 48 -3.59 16.24 -10.34
N VAL A 49 -3.71 15.07 -10.98
CA VAL A 49 -5.00 14.43 -11.25
C VAL A 49 -5.68 14.04 -9.94
N ALA A 50 -4.94 13.48 -9.00
CA ALA A 50 -5.47 13.16 -7.67
C ALA A 50 -6.05 14.40 -6.98
N ALA A 51 -5.27 15.50 -6.93
CA ALA A 51 -5.69 16.75 -6.31
C ALA A 51 -6.92 17.37 -7.01
N ALA A 52 -6.96 17.34 -8.34
CA ALA A 52 -8.12 17.81 -9.11
C ALA A 52 -9.42 17.05 -8.79
N HIS A 53 -9.30 15.82 -8.29
CA HIS A 53 -10.43 14.98 -7.86
C HIS A 53 -10.55 14.86 -6.33
N GLY A 54 -9.84 15.69 -5.56
CA GLY A 54 -9.96 15.74 -4.09
C GLY A 54 -9.25 14.61 -3.34
N TYR A 55 -8.28 13.94 -3.95
CA TYR A 55 -7.49 12.87 -3.34
C TYR A 55 -6.05 13.32 -3.08
N SER A 56 -5.43 12.79 -2.02
CA SER A 56 -4.00 12.97 -1.71
C SER A 56 -3.32 11.62 -1.51
N SER A 57 -2.02 11.53 -1.83
CA SER A 57 -1.19 10.35 -1.59
C SER A 57 -0.86 10.11 -0.11
N ASP A 58 -1.09 11.11 0.74
CA ASP A 58 -0.57 11.16 2.11
C ASP A 58 -1.58 10.63 3.15
N THR A 59 -2.74 10.15 2.70
CA THR A 59 -3.76 9.62 3.61
C THR A 59 -3.32 8.27 4.17
N THR A 60 -2.74 8.32 5.37
CA THR A 60 -2.49 7.14 6.21
C THR A 60 -3.85 6.46 6.49
N PRO A 61 -4.06 5.19 6.12
CA PRO A 61 -5.31 4.50 6.43
C PRO A 61 -5.32 4.19 7.93
N GLY A 62 -5.91 5.10 8.72
CA GLY A 62 -5.99 4.98 10.18
C GLY A 62 -6.89 6.02 10.85
N GLU A 63 -7.15 7.16 10.22
CA GLU A 63 -8.16 8.11 10.72
C GLU A 63 -9.52 7.80 10.10
N THR A 64 -10.25 6.89 10.75
CA THR A 64 -11.72 6.89 10.66
C THR A 64 -12.20 8.16 11.39
N PRO A 65 -12.94 9.11 10.76
CA PRO A 65 -13.67 10.10 11.53
C PRO A 65 -14.72 9.34 12.33
N GLY A 66 -14.65 9.45 13.66
CA GLY A 66 -15.68 8.90 14.53
C GLY A 66 -17.04 9.52 14.18
N GLU A 67 -18.02 8.66 13.92
CA GLU A 67 -19.41 8.91 14.31
C GLU A 67 -19.59 8.50 15.77
#